data_AF-A0A948ZAM6-F1
#
_entry.id   AF-A0A948ZAM6-F1
#
_cell.length_a   1.000
_cell.length_b   1.000
_cell.length_c   1.000
_cell.angle_alpha   90.00
_cell.angle_beta   90.00
_cell.angle_gamma   90.00
#
_symmetry.space_group_name_H-M   'P 1'
#
loop_
_entity.id
_entity.type
_entity.pdbx_description
1 polymer ?
#
loop_
_entity_poly.entity_id
_entity_poly.type
_entity_poly.pdbx_seq_one_letter_code
_entity_poly.pdbx_strand_id
1 'polypeptide(L)'
;MIKKTDKIAYRQKSIEQLKAELLLIRKKLAQDCFKLSMGQIKDTSVIKKSKYMISFISTLINESKPKRSPPLEEESTKNNDNK
;
A
#
# COMPACT_ATOMS: atom_id res chain seq x y z
N MET A 1 -7.70 -15.98 -4.91
CA MET A 1 -6.73 -15.17 -5.69
C MET A 1 -7.48 -14.09 -6.44
N ILE A 2 -6.82 -12.96 -6.71
CA ILE A 2 -7.33 -11.92 -7.62
C ILE A 2 -7.30 -12.44 -9.06
N LYS A 3 -8.34 -12.19 -9.85
CA LYS A 3 -8.36 -12.54 -11.27
C LYS A 3 -7.49 -11.57 -12.09
N LYS A 4 -6.95 -12.03 -13.22
CA LYS A 4 -6.13 -11.20 -14.11
C LYS A 4 -6.85 -9.93 -14.56
N THR A 5 -8.14 -10.05 -14.87
CA THR A 5 -9.03 -8.94 -15.25
C THR A 5 -9.05 -7.83 -14.20
N ASP A 6 -9.14 -8.21 -12.92
CA ASP A 6 -9.23 -7.24 -11.84
C ASP A 6 -7.91 -6.45 -11.72
N LYS A 7 -6.75 -7.11 -11.89
CA LYS A 7 -5.44 -6.44 -11.87
C LYS A 7 -5.33 -5.36 -12.93
N ILE A 8 -5.85 -5.61 -14.13
CA ILE A 8 -5.86 -4.64 -15.22
C ILE A 8 -6.75 -3.45 -14.85
N ALA A 9 -7.95 -3.72 -14.35
CA ALA A 9 -8.86 -2.68 -13.90
C ALA A 9 -8.24 -1.78 -12.81
N TYR A 10 -7.48 -2.35 -11.87
CA TYR A 10 -6.77 -1.57 -10.86
C TYR A 10 -5.66 -0.68 -11.43
N ARG A 11 -4.96 -1.12 -12.48
CA ARG A 11 -3.92 -0.30 -13.14
C ARG A 11 -4.50 0.87 -13.93
N GLN A 12 -5.77 0.78 -14.34
CA GLN A 12 -6.48 1.84 -15.07
C GLN A 12 -7.08 2.91 -14.14
N LYS A 13 -7.14 2.67 -12.84
CA LYS A 13 -7.68 3.61 -11.86
C LYS A 13 -6.74 4.79 -11.62
N SER A 14 -7.30 5.95 -11.30
CA SER A 14 -6.52 7.11 -10.86
C SER A 14 -5.91 6.88 -9.48
N ILE A 15 -4.86 7.64 -9.14
CA ILE A 15 -4.22 7.56 -7.82
C ILE A 15 -5.22 7.86 -6.69
N GLU A 16 -6.15 8.78 -6.91
CA GLU A 16 -7.19 9.14 -5.93
C GLU A 16 -8.16 7.98 -5.70
N GLN A 17 -8.60 7.32 -6.78
CA GLN A 17 -9.43 6.13 -6.69
C GLN A 17 -8.70 5.00 -5.94
N LEU A 18 -7.42 4.78 -6.25
CA LEU A 18 -6.59 3.79 -5.55
C LEU A 18 -6.45 4.11 -4.06
N LYS A 19 -6.28 5.39 -3.68
CA LYS A 19 -6.23 5.82 -2.27
C LYS A 19 -7.57 5.60 -1.55
N ALA A 20 -8.69 5.94 -2.19
CA ALA A 20 -10.03 5.73 -1.63
C ALA A 20 -10.29 4.24 -1.40
N GLU A 21 -9.92 3.39 -2.36
CA GLU A 21 -10.09 1.96 -2.27
C GLU A 21 -9.18 1.32 -1.23
N LEU A 22 -7.94 1.80 -1.10
CA LEU A 22 -7.01 1.41 -0.06
C LEU A 22 -7.59 1.68 1.34
N LEU A 23 -8.23 2.83 1.54
CA LEU A 23 -8.89 3.18 2.80
C LEU A 23 -10.05 2.23 3.08
N LEU A 24 -10.88 1.94 2.07
CA LEU A 24 -12.02 1.04 2.21
C LEU A 24 -11.57 -0.37 2.60
N ILE A 25 -10.56 -0.91 1.93
CA ILE A 25 -10.06 -2.27 2.20
C ILE A 25 -9.41 -2.34 3.59
N ARG A 26 -8.72 -1.30 4.04
CA ARG A 26 -8.19 -1.23 5.42
C ARG A 26 -9.29 -1.26 6.47
N LYS A 27 -10.36 -0.49 6.29
CA LYS A 27 -11.54 -0.53 7.18
C LYS A 27 -12.17 -1.92 7.21
N LYS A 28 -12.35 -2.53 6.04
CA LYS A 28 -12.88 -3.90 5.93
C LYS A 28 -11.98 -4.93 6.62
N LEU A 29 -10.67 -4.83 6.46
CA LEU A 29 -9.72 -5.71 7.14
C LEU A 29 -9.86 -5.62 8.66
N ALA A 30 -9.99 -4.42 9.22
CA ALA A 30 -10.18 -4.24 10.66
C ALA A 30 -11.50 -4.88 11.14
N GLN A 31 -12.59 -4.67 10.41
CA GLN A 31 -13.89 -5.29 10.70
C GLN A 31 -13.82 -6.82 10.63
N ASP A 32 -13.20 -7.38 9.59
CA ASP A 32 -13.08 -8.83 9.44
C ASP A 32 -12.19 -9.43 10.54
N CYS A 33 -11.11 -8.73 10.95
CA CYS A 33 -10.30 -9.17 12.08
C CYS A 33 -11.08 -9.16 13.40
N PHE A 34 -11.91 -8.13 13.64
CA PHE A 34 -12.79 -8.06 14.80
C PHE A 34 -13.82 -9.20 14.79
N LYS A 35 -14.45 -9.46 13.65
CA LYS A 35 -15.38 -10.59 13.51
C LYS A 35 -14.70 -11.93 13.76
N LEU A 36 -13.45 -12.09 13.32
CA LEU A 36 -12.68 -13.31 13.55
C LEU A 36 -12.40 -13.50 15.05
N SER A 37 -11.99 -12.44 15.77
CA SER A 37 -11.71 -12.54 17.21
C SER A 37 -12.97 -12.82 18.02
N MET A 38 -14.14 -12.38 17.55
CA MET A 38 -15.45 -12.71 18.13
C MET A 38 -15.99 -14.09 17.70
N GLY A 39 -15.26 -14.85 16.87
CA GLY A 39 -15.70 -16.16 16.37
C GLY A 39 -16.84 -16.10 15.35
N GLN A 40 -17.20 -14.91 14.86
CA GLN A 40 -18.30 -14.69 13.91
C GLN A 40 -17.93 -15.08 12.47
N ILE A 41 -16.63 -15.10 12.14
CA ILE A 41 -16.14 -15.64 10.87
C ILE A 41 -15.06 -16.70 11.14
N LYS A 42 -15.12 -17.80 10.38
CA LYS A 42 -14.10 -18.87 10.40
C LYS A 42 -13.20 -18.83 9.17
N ASP A 43 -13.69 -18.29 8.06
CA ASP A 43 -12.92 -18.18 6.83
C ASP A 43 -11.86 -17.06 6.96
N THR A 44 -10.61 -17.46 7.16
CA THR A 44 -9.47 -16.53 7.23
C THR A 44 -8.97 -16.11 5.84
N SER A 45 -9.47 -16.72 4.76
CA SER A 45 -9.09 -16.39 3.39
C SER A 45 -9.46 -14.96 3.02
N VAL A 46 -10.55 -14.43 3.59
CA VAL A 46 -10.98 -13.03 3.36
C VAL A 46 -9.96 -12.03 3.90
N ILE A 47 -9.37 -12.30 5.07
CA ILE A 47 -8.33 -11.48 5.68
C ILE A 47 -7.05 -11.55 4.83
N LYS A 48 -6.65 -12.76 4.40
CA LYS A 48 -5.49 -12.94 3.51
C LYS A 48 -5.66 -12.18 2.20
N LYS A 49 -6.85 -12.23 1.60
CA LYS A 49 -7.19 -11.48 0.37
C LYS A 49 -7.10 -9.96 0.60
N SER A 50 -7.66 -9.44 1.69
CA SER A 50 -7.58 -8.01 2.03
C SER A 50 -6.13 -7.53 2.21
N LYS A 51 -5.29 -8.30 2.92
CA LYS A 51 -3.85 -7.99 3.06
C LYS A 51 -3.11 -7.96 1.72
N TYR A 52 -3.39 -8.93 0.85
CA TYR A 52 -2.82 -8.95 -0.49
C TYR A 52 -3.25 -7.73 -1.32
N MET A 53 -4.54 -7.37 -1.29
CA MET A 53 -5.08 -6.21 -2.01
C MET A 53 -4.44 -4.90 -1.53
N ILE A 54 -4.28 -4.72 -0.22
CA ILE A 54 -3.60 -3.55 0.36
C ILE A 54 -2.17 -3.44 -0.18
N SER A 55 -1.43 -4.55 -0.20
CA SER A 55 -0.04 -4.58 -0.67
C SER A 55 0.04 -4.25 -2.17
N PHE A 56 -0.86 -4.82 -2.96
CA PHE A 56 -0.94 -4.58 -4.40
C PHE A 56 -1.27 -3.13 -4.72
N ILE A 57 -2.31 -2.55 -4.12
CA ILE A 57 -2.70 -1.15 -4.35
C ILE A 57 -1.60 -0.19 -3.87
N SER A 58 -0.96 -0.48 -2.72
CA SER A 58 0.17 0.32 -2.24
C SER A 58 1.34 0.31 -3.22
N THR A 59 1.59 -0.85 -3.86
CA THR A 59 2.60 -0.98 -4.92
C THR A 59 2.23 -0.13 -6.13
N LEU A 60 0.98 -0.19 -6.63
CA LEU A 60 0.53 0.62 -7.76
C LEU A 60 0.65 2.12 -7.50
N ILE A 61 0.27 2.58 -6.30
CA ILE A 61 0.44 3.97 -5.89
C ILE A 61 1.93 4.36 -5.90
N ASN A 62 2.82 3.47 -5.48
CA ASN A 62 4.25 3.75 -5.48
C ASN A 62 4.87 3.74 -6.88
N GLU A 63 4.45 2.82 -7.75
CA GLU A 63 4.84 2.77 -9.17
C GLU A 63 4.43 4.05 -9.91
N SER A 64 3.28 4.64 -9.55
CA SER A 64 2.78 5.89 -10.16
C SER A 64 3.52 7.15 -9.73
N LYS A 65 4.35 7.09 -8.67
CA LYS A 65 5.17 8.24 -8.26
C LYS A 65 6.40 8.31 -9.18
N PRO A 66 6.82 9.51 -9.61
CA PRO A 66 8.11 9.64 -10.26
C PRO A 66 9.18 9.06 -9.32
N LYS A 67 10.10 8.26 -9.86
CA LYS A 67 11.19 7.65 -9.08
C LYS A 67 11.79 8.75 -8.20
N ARG A 68 11.69 8.60 -6.87
CA ARG A 68 12.43 9.48 -5.96
C ARG A 68 13.88 9.41 -6.40
N SER A 69 14.42 10.55 -6.82
CA SER A 69 15.86 10.73 -7.00
C SER A 69 16.57 10.20 -5.75
N PRO A 70 17.75 9.58 -5.87
CA PRO A 70 18.53 9.20 -4.70
C PRO A 70 18.68 10.42 -3.77
N PRO A 71 18.74 10.24 -2.44
CA PRO A 71 19.08 11.34 -1.55
C PRO A 71 20.41 11.91 -2.04
N LEU A 72 20.44 13.21 -2.34
CA LEU A 72 21.70 13.93 -2.52
C LEU A 72 22.45 13.75 -1.20
N GLU A 73 23.56 13.02 -1.23
CA GLU A 73 24.44 12.91 -0.08
C GLU A 73 24.74 14.32 0.39
N GLU A 74 24.46 14.59 1.67
CA GLU A 74 24.85 15.83 2.31
C GLU A 74 26.38 15.92 2.19
N GLU A 75 26.86 16.75 1.26
CA GLU A 75 28.27 17.13 1.24
C GLU A 75 28.55 17.82 2.58
N SER A 76 29.14 17.04 3.49
CA SER A 76 29.80 17.54 4.67
C SER A 76 30.88 18.51 4.20
N THR A 77 30.56 19.80 4.16
CA THR A 77 31.55 20.87 4.08
C THR A 77 32.43 20.76 5.31
N LYS A 78 33.57 20.08 5.14
CA LYS A 78 34.76 20.27 5.95
C LYS A 78 35.23 21.71 5.72
N ASN A 79 34.76 22.63 6.53
CA ASN A 79 35.39 23.94 6.61
C ASN A 79 36.52 23.85 7.61
N ASN A 80 37.72 23.83 7.03
CA ASN A 80 39.02 23.79 7.65
C ASN A 80 39.20 24.87 8.73
N ASP A 81 39.93 24.44 9.77
CA ASP A 81 40.63 25.28 10.73
C ASP A 81 41.41 26.41 10.03
N ASN A 82 41.26 27.63 10.54
CA ASN A 82 42.33 28.61 10.47
C ASN A 82 42.23 29.56 11.67
N LYS A 83 43.12 29.38 12.65
CA LYS A 83 43.44 30.36 13.69
C LYS A 83 44.95 30.50 13.77
#